data_AF-A0A7W1JXI7-F1
#
_entry.id   AF-A0A7W1JXI7-F1
#
_cell.length_a   1.000
_cell.length_b   1.000
_cell.length_c   1.000
_cell.angle_alpha   90.00
_cell.angle_beta   90.00
_cell.angle_gamma   90.00
#
_symmetry.space_group_name_H-M   'P 1'
#
loop_
_entity.id
_entity.type
_entity.pdbx_description
1 polymer ?
#
loop_
_entity_poly.entity_id
_entity_poly.type
_entity_poly.pdbx_seq_one_letter_code
_entity_poly.pdbx_strand_id
1 'polypeptide(L)'
;MTLRWVTACIVALAVAVLTLLLALDVGRWQTTISHDDVRFKATPTRANLWRPDELLPFHAARSLLRLDDDIEYRETLRNFWLARPHGSSLTQLNLDALRSEAIVTLANFAREQREPLRRGQTANLLGVMGLGLATTDDPGQRLRFLLYASRAFRGALTADPNNEDAKFNLELTLRLLQRQPTRTGGGTAHGPGRASGAALAQPGSGY
;
A
#
# COMPACT_ATOMS: atom_id res chain seq x y z
N MET A 1 -44.33 25.88 -37.08
CA MET A 1 -42.89 25.57 -37.33
C MET A 1 -41.95 26.09 -36.24
N THR A 2 -42.29 27.15 -35.50
CA THR A 2 -41.40 27.81 -34.52
C THR A 2 -41.07 26.99 -33.26
N LEU A 3 -42.01 26.19 -32.74
CA LEU A 3 -41.81 25.47 -31.48
C LEU A 3 -40.66 24.44 -31.54
N ARG A 4 -40.51 23.74 -32.67
CA ARG A 4 -39.44 22.73 -32.87
C ARG A 4 -38.05 23.36 -32.91
N TRP A 5 -37.94 24.57 -33.47
CA TRP A 5 -36.68 25.31 -33.50
C TRP A 5 -36.31 25.87 -32.13
N VAL A 6 -37.28 26.39 -31.38
CA VAL A 6 -37.06 26.85 -30.01
C VAL A 6 -36.60 25.69 -29.11
N THR A 7 -37.25 24.52 -29.19
CA THR A 7 -36.80 23.34 -28.44
C THR A 7 -35.40 22.90 -28.85
N ALA A 8 -35.07 22.93 -30.14
CA ALA A 8 -33.74 22.59 -30.61
C ALA A 8 -32.67 23.56 -30.10
N CYS A 9 -32.96 24.87 -30.08
CA CYS A 9 -32.06 25.88 -29.53
C CYS A 9 -31.84 25.71 -28.02
N ILE A 10 -32.89 25.41 -27.25
CA ILE A 10 -32.78 25.19 -25.80
C ILE A 10 -31.93 23.95 -25.51
N VAL A 11 -32.18 22.85 -26.22
CA VAL A 11 -31.38 21.62 -26.06
C VAL A 11 -29.93 21.86 -26.45
N ALA A 12 -29.67 22.54 -27.57
CA ALA A 12 -28.31 22.86 -28.00
C ALA A 12 -27.58 23.74 -26.98
N LEU A 13 -28.26 24.73 -26.41
CA LEU A 13 -27.69 25.58 -25.36
C LEU A 13 -27.38 24.77 -24.10
N ALA A 14 -28.30 23.90 -23.65
CA ALA A 14 -28.08 23.05 -22.48
C ALA A 14 -26.88 22.12 -22.67
N VAL A 15 -26.75 21.50 -23.84
CA VAL A 15 -25.60 20.65 -24.18
C VAL A 15 -24.31 21.47 -24.18
N ALA A 16 -24.31 22.67 -24.77
CA ALA A 16 -23.13 23.54 -24.80
C ALA A 16 -22.68 23.97 -23.39
N VAL A 17 -23.63 24.23 -22.49
CA VAL A 17 -23.31 24.55 -21.09
C VAL A 17 -22.73 23.33 -20.37
N LEU A 18 -23.34 22.15 -20.54
CA LEU A 18 -22.84 20.91 -19.92
C LEU A 18 -21.43 20.54 -20.40
N THR A 19 -21.14 20.68 -21.70
CA THR A 19 -19.80 20.42 -22.24
C THR A 19 -18.77 21.43 -21.73
N LEU A 20 -19.14 22.70 -21.60
CA LEU A 20 -18.27 23.71 -21.01
C LEU A 20 -17.94 23.41 -19.55
N LEU A 21 -18.95 23.06 -18.73
CA LEU A 21 -18.74 22.68 -17.33
C LEU A 21 -17.84 21.45 -17.21
N LEU A 22 -18.07 20.43 -18.04
CA LEU A 22 -17.22 19.24 -18.09
C LEU A 22 -15.77 19.60 -18.44
N ALA A 23 -15.54 20.47 -19.42
CA ALA A 23 -14.19 20.89 -19.80
C ALA A 23 -13.48 21.65 -18.67
N LEU A 24 -14.21 22.48 -17.92
CA LEU A 24 -13.67 23.16 -16.73
C LEU A 24 -13.29 22.16 -15.64
N ASP A 25 -14.14 21.17 -15.37
CA ASP A 25 -13.85 20.12 -14.37
C ASP A 25 -12.65 19.28 -14.78
N VAL A 26 -12.51 18.90 -16.06
CA VAL A 26 -11.33 18.21 -16.59
C VAL A 26 -10.05 19.03 -16.33
N GLY A 27 -10.09 20.34 -16.60
CA GLY A 27 -8.97 21.24 -16.32
C GLY A 27 -8.64 21.34 -14.83
N ARG A 28 -9.67 21.37 -13.96
CA ARG A 28 -9.50 21.34 -12.50
C ARG A 28 -8.87 20.04 -12.01
N TRP A 29 -9.29 18.90 -12.56
CA TRP A 29 -8.70 17.60 -12.25
C TRP A 29 -7.21 17.55 -12.63
N GLN A 30 -6.87 17.95 -13.85
CA GLN A 30 -5.49 17.95 -14.33
C GLN A 30 -4.56 18.83 -13.48
N THR A 31 -5.02 20.05 -13.17
CA THR A 31 -4.25 21.00 -12.35
C THR A 31 -4.11 20.53 -10.90
N THR A 32 -5.20 20.05 -10.30
CA THR A 32 -5.21 19.55 -8.91
C THR A 32 -4.29 18.34 -8.78
N ILE A 33 -4.38 17.36 -9.69
CA ILE A 33 -3.50 16.18 -9.67
C ILE A 33 -2.03 16.60 -9.75
N SER A 34 -1.67 17.45 -10.71
CA SER A 34 -0.29 17.87 -10.91
C SER A 34 0.28 18.62 -9.70
N HIS A 35 -0.51 19.52 -9.12
CA HIS A 35 -0.11 20.30 -7.95
C HIS A 35 -0.02 19.42 -6.69
N ASP A 36 -0.98 18.53 -6.49
CA ASP A 36 -1.05 17.68 -5.32
C ASP A 36 -0.01 16.56 -5.36
N ASP A 37 0.44 16.12 -6.53
CA ASP A 37 1.59 15.20 -6.65
C ASP A 37 2.89 15.81 -6.15
N VAL A 38 3.13 17.09 -6.46
CA VAL A 38 4.28 17.82 -5.95
C VAL A 38 4.16 18.02 -4.43
N ARG A 39 2.96 18.40 -3.97
CA ARG A 39 2.68 18.58 -2.53
C ARG A 39 2.80 17.28 -1.76
N PHE A 40 2.38 16.17 -2.33
CA PHE A 40 2.48 14.84 -1.73
C PHE A 40 3.94 14.47 -1.45
N LYS A 41 4.85 14.75 -2.40
CA LYS A 41 6.29 14.53 -2.21
C LYS A 41 6.87 15.38 -1.07
N ALA A 42 6.37 16.60 -0.87
CA ALA A 42 6.86 17.51 0.17
C ALA A 42 6.19 17.27 1.54
N THR A 43 4.90 16.94 1.57
CA THR A 43 4.09 16.84 2.79
C THR A 43 2.96 15.80 2.60
N PRO A 44 3.26 14.50 2.78
CA PRO A 44 2.28 13.43 2.57
C PRO A 44 1.16 13.41 3.62
N THR A 45 1.34 14.07 4.76
CA THR A 45 0.34 14.17 5.84
C THR A 45 -0.81 15.14 5.53
N ARG A 46 -0.71 15.96 4.48
CA ARG A 46 -1.72 16.96 4.15
C ARG A 46 -3.07 16.29 3.83
N ALA A 47 -4.16 16.85 4.38
CA ALA A 47 -5.52 16.43 4.06
C ALA A 47 -5.96 16.93 2.67
N ASN A 48 -6.97 16.30 2.09
CA ASN A 48 -7.65 16.71 0.85
C ASN A 48 -6.75 16.77 -0.40
N LEU A 49 -5.74 15.91 -0.50
CA LEU A 49 -5.00 15.72 -1.75
C LEU A 49 -5.89 15.02 -2.78
N TRP A 50 -5.75 15.44 -4.05
CA TRP A 50 -6.45 14.87 -5.22
C TRP A 50 -7.98 14.95 -5.15
N ARG A 51 -8.51 16.01 -4.52
CA ARG A 51 -9.94 16.27 -4.37
C ARG A 51 -10.28 17.69 -4.85
N PRO A 52 -10.49 17.90 -6.16
CA PRO A 52 -10.90 19.20 -6.68
C PRO A 52 -12.36 19.49 -6.34
N ASP A 53 -12.70 20.78 -6.27
CA ASP A 53 -14.09 21.22 -6.24
C ASP A 53 -14.71 21.08 -7.64
N GLU A 54 -15.50 20.05 -7.86
CA GLU A 54 -16.21 19.79 -9.12
C GLU A 54 -17.44 20.69 -9.26
N LEU A 55 -17.69 21.18 -10.48
CA LEU A 55 -18.88 21.96 -10.84
C LEU A 55 -20.05 21.04 -11.17
N LEU A 56 -19.79 19.92 -11.84
CA LEU A 56 -20.80 18.91 -12.11
C LEU A 56 -21.11 18.10 -10.84
N PRO A 57 -22.40 17.84 -10.56
CA PRO A 57 -22.78 17.03 -9.41
C PRO A 57 -22.38 15.56 -9.59
N PHE A 58 -22.40 14.81 -8.49
CA PHE A 58 -22.20 13.35 -8.47
C PHE A 58 -20.85 12.85 -9.01
N HIS A 59 -19.82 13.69 -9.01
CA HIS A 59 -18.50 13.33 -9.54
C HIS A 59 -18.54 12.87 -11.00
N ALA A 60 -19.45 13.45 -11.79
CA ALA A 60 -19.68 13.03 -13.18
C ALA A 60 -18.40 13.13 -14.02
N ALA A 61 -17.58 14.17 -13.82
CA ALA A 61 -16.31 14.32 -14.52
C ALA A 61 -15.33 13.20 -14.14
N ARG A 62 -15.19 12.92 -12.83
CA ARG A 62 -14.34 11.82 -12.32
C ARG A 62 -14.72 10.45 -12.89
N SER A 63 -16.02 10.15 -12.88
CA SER A 63 -16.55 8.87 -13.36
C SER A 63 -16.42 8.72 -14.87
N LEU A 64 -16.73 9.77 -15.64
CA LEU A 64 -16.57 9.77 -17.10
C LEU A 64 -15.10 9.61 -17.52
N LEU A 65 -14.18 10.24 -16.79
CA LEU A 65 -12.74 10.12 -17.01
C LEU A 65 -12.15 8.82 -16.43
N ARG A 66 -12.94 8.02 -15.71
CA ARG A 66 -12.53 6.78 -15.03
C ARG A 66 -11.32 6.98 -14.12
N LEU A 67 -11.28 8.10 -13.39
CA LEU A 67 -10.15 8.45 -12.51
C LEU A 67 -10.14 7.68 -11.20
N ASP A 68 -11.17 6.89 -10.89
CA ASP A 68 -11.29 6.16 -9.62
C ASP A 68 -10.04 5.30 -9.32
N ASP A 69 -9.61 4.48 -10.28
CA ASP A 69 -8.46 3.59 -10.14
C ASP A 69 -7.14 4.37 -9.92
N ASP A 70 -7.03 5.56 -10.52
CA ASP A 70 -5.85 6.43 -10.39
C ASP A 70 -5.80 7.10 -9.03
N ILE A 71 -6.95 7.60 -8.55
CA ILE A 71 -7.05 8.21 -7.22
C ILE A 71 -6.84 7.17 -6.13
N GLU A 72 -7.43 5.98 -6.27
CA GLU A 72 -7.25 4.89 -5.32
C GLU A 72 -5.79 4.44 -5.23
N TYR A 73 -5.08 4.37 -6.35
CA TYR A 73 -3.65 4.06 -6.35
C TYR A 73 -2.85 5.12 -5.57
N ARG A 74 -3.14 6.40 -5.78
CA ARG A 74 -2.47 7.52 -5.09
C ARG A 74 -2.74 7.53 -3.59
N GLU A 75 -3.99 7.29 -3.18
CA GLU A 75 -4.35 7.14 -1.77
C GLU A 75 -3.64 5.94 -1.13
N THR A 76 -3.54 4.82 -1.86
CA THR A 76 -2.80 3.63 -1.43
C THR A 76 -1.30 3.91 -1.22
N LEU A 77 -0.67 4.62 -2.16
CA LEU A 77 0.73 5.07 -2.01
C LEU A 77 0.90 5.99 -0.80
N ARG A 78 -0.04 6.92 -0.58
CA ARG A 78 0.00 7.81 0.57
C ARG A 78 -0.07 7.03 1.89
N ASN A 79 -0.95 6.04 2.00
CA ASN A 79 -1.05 5.20 3.19
C ASN A 79 0.26 4.44 3.46
N PHE A 80 0.88 3.90 2.42
CA PHE A 80 2.20 3.28 2.52
C PHE A 80 3.27 4.25 3.08
N TRP A 81 3.34 5.48 2.56
CA TRP A 81 4.29 6.48 3.05
C TRP A 81 4.03 6.90 4.50
N LEU A 82 2.75 7.07 4.88
CA LEU A 82 2.35 7.42 6.24
C LEU A 82 2.66 6.30 7.25
N ALA A 83 2.65 5.05 6.81
CA ALA A 83 2.99 3.89 7.64
C ALA A 83 4.48 3.78 8.00
N ARG A 84 5.34 4.65 7.44
CA ARG A 84 6.80 4.71 7.71
C ARG A 84 7.45 3.32 7.70
N PRO A 85 7.56 2.68 6.52
CA PRO A 85 8.07 1.32 6.38
C PRO A 85 9.45 1.13 7.03
N HIS A 86 10.30 2.16 7.03
CA HIS A 86 11.67 2.09 7.58
C HIS A 86 11.84 2.74 8.97
N GLY A 87 10.76 3.22 9.60
CA GLY A 87 10.84 3.86 10.92
C GLY A 87 10.87 2.83 12.06
N SER A 88 11.57 3.12 13.16
CA SER A 88 11.53 2.28 14.36
C SER A 88 10.21 2.49 15.13
N SER A 89 9.56 1.40 15.59
CA SER A 89 8.25 1.43 16.28
C SER A 89 8.33 1.80 17.76
N LEU A 90 9.53 2.10 18.28
CA LEU A 90 9.88 2.07 19.70
C LEU A 90 9.12 3.07 20.61
N THR A 91 8.21 3.89 20.08
CA THR A 91 7.55 4.93 20.91
C THR A 91 6.11 5.29 20.50
N GLN A 92 5.49 4.65 19.49
CA GLN A 92 4.22 5.15 18.94
C GLN A 92 3.19 4.04 18.70
N LEU A 93 2.28 3.86 19.67
CA LEU A 93 1.10 2.95 19.56
C LEU A 93 0.26 3.15 18.29
N ASN A 94 0.22 4.37 17.73
CA ASN A 94 -0.53 4.65 16.50
C ASN A 94 0.15 4.11 15.23
N LEU A 95 1.44 3.81 15.29
CA LEU A 95 2.23 3.48 14.10
C LEU A 95 1.97 2.04 13.64
N ASP A 96 1.78 1.09 14.57
CA ASP A 96 1.40 -0.29 14.23
C ASP A 96 -0.01 -0.37 13.64
N ALA A 97 -0.94 0.49 14.09
CA ALA A 97 -2.27 0.61 13.50
C ALA A 97 -2.19 1.13 12.05
N LEU A 98 -1.44 2.21 11.81
CA LEU A 98 -1.22 2.75 10.45
C LEU A 98 -0.55 1.74 9.51
N ARG A 99 0.40 0.95 10.01
CA ARG A 99 1.03 -0.13 9.22
C ARG A 99 0.06 -1.24 8.88
N SER A 100 -0.73 -1.66 9.85
CA SER A 100 -1.75 -2.70 9.64
C SER A 100 -2.76 -2.25 8.60
N GLU A 101 -3.24 -1.01 8.72
CA GLU A 101 -4.13 -0.40 7.73
C GLU A 101 -3.48 -0.34 6.35
N ALA A 102 -2.25 0.17 6.23
CA ALA A 102 -1.54 0.24 4.95
C ALA A 102 -1.33 -1.13 4.30
N ILE A 103 -1.00 -2.17 5.07
CA ILE A 103 -0.85 -3.54 4.57
C ILE A 103 -2.20 -4.06 4.02
N VAL A 104 -3.29 -3.84 4.75
CA VAL A 104 -4.63 -4.25 4.31
C VAL A 104 -5.05 -3.51 3.04
N THR A 105 -4.85 -2.19 2.99
CA THR A 105 -5.22 -1.39 1.80
C THR A 105 -4.40 -1.80 0.59
N LEU A 106 -3.09 -1.99 0.74
CA LEU A 106 -2.21 -2.45 -0.34
C LEU A 106 -2.59 -3.87 -0.80
N ALA A 107 -2.92 -4.78 0.12
CA ALA A 107 -3.30 -6.15 -0.20
C ALA A 107 -4.65 -6.23 -0.91
N ASN A 108 -5.62 -5.38 -0.54
CA ASN A 108 -6.90 -5.28 -1.24
C ASN A 108 -6.70 -4.71 -2.65
N PHE A 109 -6.01 -3.58 -2.76
CA PHE A 109 -5.71 -2.96 -4.05
C PHE A 109 -4.97 -3.92 -4.99
N ALA A 110 -3.94 -4.62 -4.52
CA ALA A 110 -3.22 -5.60 -5.34
C ALA A 110 -4.11 -6.76 -5.82
N ARG A 111 -5.11 -7.18 -5.04
CA ARG A 111 -6.03 -8.28 -5.43
C ARG A 111 -7.05 -7.83 -6.47
N GLU A 112 -7.58 -6.62 -6.32
CA GLU A 112 -8.65 -6.09 -7.18
C GLU A 112 -8.10 -5.48 -8.48
N GLN A 113 -6.86 -5.00 -8.43
CA GLN A 113 -6.23 -4.36 -9.56
C GLN A 113 -6.14 -5.30 -10.77
N ARG A 114 -6.57 -4.83 -11.94
CA ARG A 114 -6.56 -5.57 -13.21
C ARG A 114 -5.27 -5.34 -14.00
N GLU A 115 -4.69 -4.14 -13.89
CA GLU A 115 -3.45 -3.78 -14.60
C GLU A 115 -2.24 -4.53 -13.99
N PRO A 116 -1.52 -5.36 -14.76
CA PRO A 116 -0.39 -6.15 -14.24
C PRO A 116 0.73 -5.30 -13.65
N LEU A 117 1.04 -4.16 -14.29
CA LEU A 117 2.08 -3.23 -13.84
C LEU A 117 1.77 -2.68 -12.44
N ARG A 118 0.58 -2.09 -12.25
CA ARG A 118 0.15 -1.56 -10.93
C ARG A 118 0.05 -2.64 -9.88
N ARG A 119 -0.43 -3.83 -10.25
CA ARG A 119 -0.48 -4.99 -9.36
C ARG A 119 0.93 -5.37 -8.88
N GLY A 120 1.89 -5.42 -9.80
CA GLY A 120 3.30 -5.68 -9.51
C GLY A 120 3.91 -4.64 -8.58
N GLN A 121 3.71 -3.35 -8.88
CA GLN A 121 4.17 -2.24 -8.04
C GLN A 121 3.59 -2.32 -6.62
N THR A 122 2.29 -2.57 -6.48
CA THR A 122 1.62 -2.67 -5.17
C THR A 122 2.14 -3.87 -4.36
N ALA A 123 2.32 -5.02 -5.01
CA ALA A 123 2.91 -6.20 -4.38
C ALA A 123 4.37 -5.96 -3.95
N ASN A 124 5.14 -5.18 -4.73
CA ASN A 124 6.48 -4.77 -4.33
C ASN A 124 6.44 -3.92 -3.05
N LEU A 125 5.53 -2.96 -2.95
CA LEU A 125 5.36 -2.15 -1.73
C LEU A 125 4.94 -2.97 -0.50
N LEU A 126 4.09 -3.98 -0.66
CA LEU A 126 3.79 -4.94 0.41
C LEU A 126 5.06 -5.67 0.88
N GLY A 127 5.92 -6.05 -0.06
CA GLY A 127 7.22 -6.64 0.26
C GLY A 127 8.11 -5.69 1.05
N VAL A 128 8.17 -4.41 0.66
CA VAL A 128 8.92 -3.38 1.38
C VAL A 128 8.38 -3.17 2.80
N MET A 129 7.07 -3.19 3.00
CA MET A 129 6.46 -3.17 4.34
C MET A 129 6.92 -4.35 5.19
N GLY A 130 6.88 -5.56 4.62
CA GLY A 130 7.36 -6.77 5.29
C GLY A 130 8.83 -6.69 5.68
N LEU A 131 9.67 -6.20 4.77
CA LEU A 131 11.11 -6.05 4.99
C LEU A 131 11.39 -5.01 6.09
N GLY A 132 10.67 -3.89 6.08
CA GLY A 132 10.75 -2.87 7.12
C GLY A 132 10.35 -3.37 8.51
N LEU A 133 9.33 -4.23 8.58
CA LEU A 133 8.91 -4.89 9.83
C LEU A 133 9.91 -5.95 10.33
N ALA A 134 10.80 -6.44 9.47
CA ALA A 134 11.81 -7.42 9.82
C ALA A 134 12.96 -6.85 10.67
N THR A 135 12.95 -5.56 11.02
CA THR A 135 13.93 -4.96 11.94
C THR A 135 13.70 -5.29 13.42
N THR A 136 12.76 -6.18 13.73
CA THR A 136 12.48 -6.66 15.10
C THR A 136 13.65 -7.48 15.68
N ASP A 137 13.82 -7.40 17.00
CA ASP A 137 14.82 -8.15 17.76
C ASP A 137 14.46 -9.63 17.92
N ASP A 138 13.18 -9.99 17.84
CA ASP A 138 12.72 -11.39 17.91
C ASP A 138 13.09 -12.15 16.61
N PRO A 139 13.97 -13.17 16.67
CA PRO A 139 14.36 -13.95 15.49
C PRO A 139 13.19 -14.67 14.81
N GLY A 140 12.19 -15.11 15.59
CA GLY A 140 11.02 -15.81 15.06
C GLY A 140 10.11 -14.87 14.28
N GLN A 141 9.80 -13.71 14.84
CA GLN A 141 9.03 -12.67 14.18
C GLN A 141 9.76 -12.12 12.95
N ARG A 142 11.08 -11.86 13.05
CA ARG A 142 11.91 -11.45 11.92
C ARG A 142 11.84 -12.43 10.76
N LEU A 143 11.95 -13.74 11.03
CA LEU A 143 11.83 -14.78 10.01
C LEU A 143 10.46 -14.72 9.31
N ARG A 144 9.36 -14.57 10.06
CA ARG A 144 8.01 -14.49 9.50
C ARG A 144 7.86 -13.30 8.55
N PHE A 145 8.39 -12.14 8.95
CA PHE A 145 8.34 -10.93 8.12
C PHE A 145 9.18 -11.04 6.85
N LEU A 146 10.38 -11.63 6.93
CA LEU A 146 11.20 -11.90 5.74
C LEU A 146 10.53 -12.90 4.78
N LEU A 147 9.87 -13.94 5.30
CA LEU A 147 9.11 -14.89 4.49
C LEU A 147 7.88 -14.25 3.85
N TYR A 148 7.22 -13.32 4.55
CA TYR A 148 6.13 -12.54 3.99
C TYR A 148 6.64 -11.61 2.86
N ALA A 149 7.72 -10.88 3.10
CA ALA A 149 8.35 -9.99 2.12
C ALA A 149 8.76 -10.74 0.85
N SER A 150 9.44 -11.88 0.99
CA SER A 150 9.86 -12.70 -0.17
C SER A 150 8.68 -13.20 -1.01
N ARG A 151 7.56 -13.59 -0.38
CA ARG A 151 6.33 -13.97 -1.09
C ARG A 151 5.71 -12.77 -1.82
N ALA A 152 5.68 -11.61 -1.19
CA ALA A 152 5.15 -10.39 -1.81
C ALA A 152 5.98 -9.97 -3.03
N PHE A 153 7.32 -9.99 -2.95
CA PHE A 153 8.19 -9.68 -4.10
C PHE A 153 8.06 -10.72 -5.22
N ARG A 154 7.90 -12.01 -4.92
CA ARG A 154 7.58 -13.02 -5.94
C ARG A 154 6.22 -12.79 -6.58
N GLY A 155 5.23 -12.37 -5.80
CA GLY A 155 3.93 -11.93 -6.31
C GLY A 155 4.06 -10.73 -7.25
N ALA A 156 4.93 -9.77 -6.92
CA ALA A 156 5.24 -8.64 -7.76
C ALA A 156 5.82 -9.07 -9.11
N LEU A 157 6.80 -10.00 -9.11
CA LEU A 157 7.42 -10.54 -10.32
C LEU A 157 6.50 -11.45 -11.13
N THR A 158 5.50 -12.05 -10.48
CA THR A 158 4.45 -12.82 -11.18
C THR A 158 3.51 -11.89 -11.94
N ALA A 159 3.20 -10.73 -11.36
CA ALA A 159 2.36 -9.71 -11.99
C ALA A 159 3.12 -8.89 -13.05
N ASP A 160 4.36 -8.53 -12.77
CA ASP A 160 5.25 -7.78 -13.66
C ASP A 160 6.68 -8.36 -13.60
N PRO A 161 7.03 -9.25 -14.55
CA PRO A 161 8.37 -9.85 -14.62
C PRO A 161 9.51 -8.85 -14.85
N ASN A 162 9.22 -7.65 -15.34
CA ASN A 162 10.20 -6.62 -15.66
C ASN A 162 10.43 -5.63 -14.51
N ASN A 163 9.83 -5.87 -13.34
CA ASN A 163 10.00 -5.03 -12.16
C ASN A 163 11.39 -5.21 -11.53
N GLU A 164 12.34 -4.37 -11.93
CA GLU A 164 13.73 -4.41 -11.44
C GLU A 164 13.83 -4.18 -9.92
N ASP A 165 13.01 -3.28 -9.35
CA ASP A 165 12.98 -3.03 -7.92
C ASP A 165 12.59 -4.30 -7.14
N ALA A 166 11.59 -5.04 -7.62
CA ALA A 166 11.16 -6.28 -6.99
C ALA A 166 12.23 -7.37 -7.08
N LYS A 167 13.01 -7.43 -8.16
CA LYS A 167 14.15 -8.36 -8.29
C LYS A 167 15.21 -8.05 -7.24
N PHE A 168 15.63 -6.78 -7.16
CA PHE A 168 16.63 -6.33 -6.19
C PHE A 168 16.16 -6.56 -4.75
N ASN A 169 14.93 -6.17 -4.43
CA ASN A 169 14.36 -6.33 -3.10
C ASN A 169 14.21 -7.81 -2.71
N LEU A 170 13.84 -8.68 -3.65
CA LEU A 170 13.80 -10.11 -3.43
C LEU A 170 15.20 -10.67 -3.16
N GLU A 171 16.20 -10.28 -3.93
CA GLU A 171 17.59 -10.69 -3.71
C GLU A 171 18.07 -10.30 -2.31
N LEU A 172 17.86 -9.04 -1.91
CA LEU A 172 18.19 -8.57 -0.56
C LEU A 172 17.49 -9.40 0.51
N THR A 173 16.19 -9.66 0.35
CA THR A 173 15.39 -10.44 1.31
C THR A 173 15.89 -11.88 1.41
N LEU A 174 16.25 -12.51 0.29
CA LEU A 174 16.79 -13.87 0.28
C LEU A 174 18.17 -13.93 0.96
N ARG A 175 19.02 -12.93 0.76
CA ARG A 175 20.30 -12.82 1.48
C ARG A 175 20.11 -12.70 2.99
N LEU A 176 19.11 -11.94 3.43
CA LEU A 176 18.78 -11.81 4.85
C LEU A 176 18.21 -13.11 5.43
N LEU A 177 17.36 -13.82 4.69
CA LEU A 177 16.85 -15.14 5.08
C LEU A 177 17.96 -16.16 5.26
N GLN A 178 18.96 -16.18 4.37
CA GLN A 178 20.12 -17.09 4.48
C GLN A 178 20.97 -16.81 5.71
N ARG A 179 21.03 -15.55 6.16
CA ARG A 179 21.76 -15.12 7.36
C ARG A 179 20.97 -15.34 8.64
N GLN A 180 19.70 -15.72 8.55
CA GLN A 180 18.87 -15.92 9.72
C GLN A 180 19.37 -17.15 10.49
N PRO A 181 19.60 -17.03 11.81
CA PRO A 181 20.06 -18.17 12.59
C PRO A 181 19.02 -19.29 12.51
N THR A 182 19.41 -20.43 11.93
CA THR A 182 18.59 -21.66 11.84
C THR A 182 18.37 -22.32 13.20
N ARG A 183 19.03 -21.79 14.25
CA ARG A 183 18.94 -22.23 15.63
C ARG A 183 18.02 -21.29 16.40
N THR A 184 16.78 -21.70 16.61
CA THR A 184 16.08 -21.44 17.88
C THR A 184 16.81 -22.21 18.99
N GLY A 185 18.04 -21.77 19.31
CA GLY A 185 18.71 -22.18 20.53
C GLY A 185 17.95 -21.60 21.71
N GLY A 186 17.63 -22.44 22.71
CA GLY A 186 16.74 -22.13 23.82
C GLY A 186 16.96 -20.75 24.43
N GLY A 187 15.91 -19.93 24.39
CA GLY A 187 15.84 -18.68 25.13
C GLY A 187 15.67 -18.98 26.61
N THR A 188 16.72 -18.70 27.37
CA THR A 188 16.73 -18.56 28.82
C THR A 188 15.68 -17.55 29.26
N ALA A 189 14.60 -18.02 29.87
CA ALA A 189 13.63 -17.17 30.54
C ALA A 189 14.28 -16.51 31.77
N HIS A 190 14.71 -15.26 31.62
CA HIS A 190 14.87 -14.36 32.75
C HIS A 190 13.49 -13.80 33.10
N GLY A 191 12.87 -14.35 34.14
CA GLY A 191 11.67 -13.84 34.79
C GLY A 191 11.61 -14.35 36.23
N PRO A 192 11.47 -13.49 37.25
CA PRO A 192 11.52 -13.91 38.64
C PRO A 192 10.17 -14.46 39.09
N GLY A 193 10.12 -15.70 39.59
CA GLY A 193 8.92 -16.19 40.28
C GLY A 193 8.70 -17.71 40.30
N ARG A 194 9.12 -18.32 41.41
CA ARG A 194 8.50 -19.48 42.10
C ARG A 194 8.14 -20.76 41.32
N ALA A 195 8.95 -21.79 41.62
CA ALA A 195 8.58 -23.14 42.08
C ALA A 195 7.53 -23.96 41.30
N SER A 196 7.99 -25.07 40.69
CA SER A 196 7.75 -26.45 41.17
C SER A 196 8.00 -27.45 40.03
N GLY A 197 8.55 -28.62 40.34
CA GLY A 197 8.51 -29.79 39.46
C GLY A 197 9.88 -30.38 39.12
N ALA A 198 10.18 -31.51 39.74
CA ALA A 198 11.39 -32.31 39.56
C ALA A 198 11.59 -32.78 38.10
N ALA A 199 12.81 -32.62 37.59
CA ALA A 199 13.28 -33.34 36.41
C ALA A 199 14.16 -34.52 36.88
N LEU A 200 13.52 -35.67 37.09
CA LEU A 200 14.19 -36.97 37.04
C LEU A 200 13.99 -37.49 35.61
N ALA A 201 15.04 -37.47 34.81
CA ALA A 201 15.17 -38.33 33.65
C ALA A 201 16.65 -38.70 33.50
N GLN A 202 16.95 -39.96 33.83
CA GLN A 202 18.25 -40.59 33.66
C GLN A 202 18.66 -40.65 32.18
N PRO A 203 19.96 -40.55 31.87
CA PRO A 203 20.49 -40.84 30.54
C PRO A 203 20.47 -42.35 30.29
N GLY A 204 19.80 -42.78 29.21
CA GLY A 204 19.85 -44.15 28.69
C GLY A 204 21.12 -44.38 27.86
N SER A 205 21.83 -45.45 28.19
CA SER A 205 23.01 -46.01 27.51
C SER A 205 22.66 -47.38 26.93
N GLY A 206 23.22 -47.69 25.75
CA GLY A 206 23.30 -49.03 25.14
C GLY A 206 22.43 -49.18 23.87
N TYR A 207 22.90 -49.67 22.72
CA TYR A 207 24.15 -50.32 22.31
C TYR A 207 24.61 -49.77 20.96
#